data_AF-A0A1G9I7P7-F1
#
_entry.id   AF-A0A1G9I7P7-F1
#
_cell.length_a   1.000
_cell.length_b   1.000
_cell.length_c   1.000
_cell.angle_alpha   90.00
_cell.angle_beta   90.00
_cell.angle_gamma   90.00
#
_symmetry.space_group_name_H-M   'P 1'
#
loop_
_entity.id
_entity.type
_entity.pdbx_description
1 polymer ?
#
loop_
_entity_poly.entity_id
_entity_poly.type
_entity_poly.pdbx_seq_one_letter_code
_entity_poly.pdbx_strand_id
1 'polypeptide(L)'
;MGIRINPSDLFYRYPKNHANKHSPKFIGKPDSHAFAADDLFEVIPMLEAVMDAYDCRDGNVLNELEEVLVRWLPKDVTREQAFDILVESVSGMFEQR
;
A
#
# COMPACT_ATOMS: atom_id res chain seq x y z
N MET A 1 9.54 3.29 -10.70
CA MET A 1 10.55 2.22 -10.56
C MET A 1 9.87 0.89 -10.16
N GLY A 2 10.42 -0.26 -10.54
CA GLY A 2 9.79 -1.55 -10.20
C GLY A 2 10.08 -1.95 -8.75
N ILE A 3 9.51 -1.28 -7.76
CA ILE A 3 9.63 -1.71 -6.35
C ILE A 3 8.90 -3.04 -6.19
N ARG A 4 9.56 -3.98 -5.50
CA ARG A 4 8.99 -5.28 -5.19
C ARG A 4 9.08 -5.55 -3.70
N ILE A 5 7.95 -5.80 -3.08
CA ILE A 5 7.83 -6.14 -1.66
C ILE A 5 7.50 -7.63 -1.58
N ASN A 6 8.29 -8.38 -0.81
CA ASN A 6 7.97 -9.77 -0.51
C ASN A 6 7.04 -9.82 0.71
N PRO A 7 6.16 -10.83 0.82
CA PRO A 7 5.34 -11.02 2.01
C PRO A 7 6.12 -11.13 3.33
N SER A 8 7.40 -11.50 3.27
CA SER A 8 8.29 -11.58 4.43
C SER A 8 8.83 -10.24 4.89
N ASP A 9 8.74 -9.20 4.05
CA ASP A 9 9.19 -7.84 4.38
C ASP A 9 8.14 -7.11 5.23
N LEU A 10 6.90 -7.61 5.24
CA LEU A 10 5.78 -7.04 6.00
C LEU A 10 5.84 -7.46 7.48
N PHE A 11 5.58 -6.51 8.35
CA PHE A 11 5.45 -6.73 9.79
C PHE A 11 4.14 -7.44 10.14
N TYR A 12 3.03 -7.03 9.52
CA TYR A 12 1.72 -7.64 9.75
C TYR A 12 1.48 -8.83 8.82
N ARG A 13 0.67 -9.79 9.31
CA ARG A 13 0.23 -10.94 8.51
C ARG A 13 -1.11 -10.63 7.87
N TYR A 14 -1.12 -10.62 6.54
CA TYR A 14 -2.34 -10.49 5.76
C TYR A 14 -2.75 -11.86 5.20
N PRO A 15 -4.04 -12.24 5.29
CA PRO A 15 -4.54 -13.44 4.61
C PRO A 15 -4.35 -13.31 3.09
N LYS A 16 -4.07 -14.44 2.45
CA LYS A 16 -4.01 -14.54 1.00
C LYS A 16 -5.42 -14.79 0.48
N ASN A 17 -6.13 -13.77 0.02
CA ASN A 17 -7.44 -13.99 -0.56
C ASN A 17 -7.29 -14.45 -2.02
N HIS A 18 -7.28 -15.77 -2.21
CA HIS A 18 -7.10 -16.37 -3.53
C HIS A 18 -8.25 -16.08 -4.51
N ALA A 19 -9.42 -15.64 -4.02
CA ALA A 19 -10.52 -15.20 -4.88
C ALA A 19 -10.12 -13.97 -5.72
N ASN A 20 -9.31 -13.07 -5.14
CA ASN A 20 -8.84 -11.84 -5.78
C ASN A 20 -7.46 -11.97 -6.43
N LYS A 21 -6.89 -13.20 -6.47
CA LYS A 21 -5.56 -13.43 -7.04
C LYS A 21 -5.48 -13.01 -8.51
N HIS A 22 -6.57 -13.22 -9.27
CA HIS A 22 -6.66 -12.87 -10.69
C HIS A 22 -7.24 -11.47 -10.95
N SER A 23 -7.68 -10.77 -9.90
CA SER A 23 -8.21 -9.41 -10.05
C SER A 23 -7.10 -8.45 -10.47
N PRO A 24 -7.43 -7.43 -11.29
CA PRO A 24 -6.49 -6.37 -11.63
C PRO A 24 -5.91 -5.75 -10.37
N LYS A 25 -4.57 -5.68 -10.31
CA LYS A 25 -3.86 -5.01 -9.23
C LYS A 25 -3.87 -3.51 -9.44
N PHE A 26 -3.69 -2.76 -8.36
CA PHE A 26 -3.55 -1.32 -8.47
C PHE A 26 -2.31 -0.98 -9.32
N ILE A 27 -2.49 -0.18 -10.36
CA ILE A 27 -1.42 0.25 -11.28
C ILE A 27 -1.24 1.77 -11.30
N GLY A 28 -1.88 2.46 -10.36
CA GLY A 28 -2.00 3.91 -10.35
C GLY A 28 -3.43 4.38 -10.59
N LYS A 29 -3.58 5.71 -10.62
CA LYS A 29 -4.87 6.39 -10.76
C LYS A 29 -5.22 6.65 -12.23
N PRO A 30 -6.52 6.70 -12.59
CA PRO A 30 -7.68 6.57 -11.71
C PRO A 30 -8.05 5.10 -11.40
N ASP A 31 -8.35 4.80 -10.13
CA ASP A 31 -8.87 3.48 -9.71
C ASP A 31 -9.91 3.61 -8.57
N SER A 32 -11.18 3.52 -8.95
CA SER A 32 -12.33 3.65 -8.04
C SER A 32 -12.78 2.32 -7.42
N HIS A 33 -12.06 1.22 -7.62
CA HIS A 33 -12.42 -0.05 -6.98
C HIS A 33 -12.23 0.04 -5.47
N ALA A 34 -13.04 -0.71 -4.72
CA ALA A 34 -12.86 -0.84 -3.28
C ALA A 34 -11.48 -1.41 -2.96
N PHE A 35 -10.88 -0.93 -1.88
CA PHE A 35 -9.60 -1.43 -1.39
C PHE A 35 -9.79 -2.48 -0.29
N ALA A 36 -9.28 -3.68 -0.51
CA ALA A 36 -9.24 -4.76 0.48
C ALA A 36 -7.97 -4.67 1.34
N ALA A 37 -8.01 -3.85 2.41
CA ALA A 37 -6.88 -3.68 3.33
C ALA A 37 -6.46 -4.95 4.10
N ASP A 38 -7.32 -5.97 4.14
CA ASP A 38 -6.99 -7.27 4.72
C ASP A 38 -6.46 -8.30 3.71
N ASP A 39 -6.42 -8.01 2.40
CA ASP A 39 -5.93 -8.96 1.40
C ASP A 39 -4.45 -8.69 1.04
N LEU A 40 -3.58 -9.66 1.30
CA LEU A 40 -2.16 -9.59 0.95
C LEU A 40 -1.94 -9.22 -0.53
N PHE A 41 -2.79 -9.76 -1.42
CA PHE A 41 -2.66 -9.52 -2.85
C PHE A 41 -3.17 -8.14 -3.30
N GLU A 42 -3.79 -7.38 -2.40
CA GLU A 42 -4.23 -6.01 -2.61
C GLU A 42 -3.26 -5.02 -1.93
N VAL A 43 -2.83 -5.37 -0.71
CA VAL A 43 -1.91 -4.59 0.12
C VAL A 43 -0.54 -4.46 -0.53
N ILE A 44 0.08 -5.55 -1.00
CA ILE A 44 1.43 -5.50 -1.59
C ILE A 44 1.50 -4.53 -2.77
N PRO A 45 0.66 -4.65 -3.82
CA PRO A 45 0.69 -3.72 -4.95
C PRO A 45 0.45 -2.26 -4.54
N MET A 46 -0.37 -2.03 -3.52
CA MET A 46 -0.62 -0.68 -3.01
C MET A 46 0.63 -0.09 -2.36
N LEU A 47 1.27 -0.83 -1.45
CA LEU A 47 2.50 -0.40 -0.78
C LEU A 47 3.66 -0.21 -1.78
N GLU A 48 3.79 -1.11 -2.76
CA GLU A 48 4.77 -0.97 -3.85
C GLU A 48 4.55 0.33 -4.62
N ALA A 49 3.30 0.67 -4.96
CA ALA A 49 2.98 1.88 -5.70
C ALA A 49 3.28 3.15 -4.89
N VAL A 50 2.96 3.17 -3.58
CA VAL A 50 3.22 4.32 -2.70
C VAL A 50 4.73 4.53 -2.52
N MET A 51 5.47 3.47 -2.24
CA MET A 51 6.93 3.53 -2.14
C MET A 51 7.57 3.96 -3.46
N ASP A 52 6.98 3.56 -4.60
CA ASP A 52 7.48 3.95 -5.92
C ASP A 52 7.29 5.43 -6.21
N ALA A 53 6.20 6.03 -5.73
CA ALA A 53 5.93 7.46 -5.87
C ALA A 53 7.03 8.34 -5.26
N TYR A 54 7.74 7.83 -4.24
CA TYR A 54 8.84 8.51 -3.56
C TYR A 54 10.23 7.96 -3.90
N ASP A 55 10.34 7.01 -4.84
CA ASP A 55 11.57 6.28 -5.14
C ASP A 55 12.25 5.70 -3.87
N CYS A 56 11.46 5.17 -2.95
CA CYS A 56 11.93 4.76 -1.62
C CYS A 56 11.92 3.24 -1.45
N ARG A 57 13.01 2.66 -0.94
CA ARG A 57 13.10 1.24 -0.55
C ARG A 57 13.40 1.05 0.93
N ASP A 58 13.11 2.07 1.74
CA ASP A 58 13.42 2.05 3.16
C ASP A 58 12.38 1.24 3.94
N GLY A 59 12.85 0.29 4.76
CA GLY A 59 11.98 -0.56 5.59
C GLY A 59 11.22 0.22 6.67
N ASN A 60 11.73 1.37 7.13
CA ASN A 60 11.01 2.22 8.07
C ASN A 60 9.79 2.86 7.41
N VAL A 61 9.91 3.27 6.13
CA VAL A 61 8.77 3.79 5.37
C VAL A 61 7.74 2.68 5.16
N LEU A 62 8.18 1.47 4.82
CA LEU A 62 7.28 0.32 4.69
C LEU A 62 6.51 0.04 6.00
N ASN A 63 7.22 0.03 7.13
CA ASN A 63 6.61 -0.17 8.44
C ASN A 63 5.60 0.94 8.80
N GLU A 64 5.93 2.20 8.51
CA GLU A 64 5.00 3.32 8.75
C GLU A 64 3.75 3.21 7.88
N LEU A 65 3.90 2.86 6.60
CA LEU A 65 2.77 2.62 5.71
C LEU A 65 1.89 1.47 6.21
N GLU A 66 2.48 0.39 6.72
CA GLU A 66 1.72 -0.71 7.34
C GLU A 66 0.97 -0.26 8.60
N GLU A 67 1.59 0.53 9.47
CA GLU A 67 0.93 1.09 10.66
C GLU A 67 -0.28 1.95 10.26
N VAL A 68 -0.13 2.81 9.25
CA VAL A 68 -1.22 3.63 8.71
C VAL A 68 -2.33 2.75 8.14
N LEU A 69 -1.97 1.77 7.32
CA LEU A 69 -2.92 0.85 6.69
C LEU A 69 -3.74 0.07 7.73
N VAL A 70 -3.09 -0.46 8.77
CA VAL A 70 -3.75 -1.33 9.74
C VAL A 70 -4.53 -0.54 10.79
N ARG A 71 -4.02 0.62 11.24
CA ARG A 71 -4.59 1.34 12.39
C ARG A 71 -5.48 2.52 12.00
N TRP A 72 -5.17 3.18 10.90
CA TRP A 72 -5.73 4.50 10.58
C TRP A 72 -6.56 4.53 9.30
N LEU A 73 -6.31 3.59 8.37
CA LEU A 73 -7.03 3.54 7.11
C LEU A 73 -8.51 3.17 7.33
N PRO A 74 -9.48 3.97 6.83
CA PRO A 74 -10.89 3.59 6.90
C PRO A 74 -11.17 2.37 6.02
N LYS A 75 -12.15 1.55 6.41
CA LYS A 75 -12.46 0.28 5.73
C LYS A 75 -13.16 0.43 4.38
N ASP A 76 -13.93 1.51 4.20
CA ASP A 76 -14.76 1.76 3.02
C ASP A 76 -14.14 2.82 2.11
N VAL A 77 -12.86 2.65 1.77
CA VAL A 77 -12.14 3.53 0.85
C VAL A 77 -11.91 2.84 -0.50
N THR A 78 -11.84 3.63 -1.56
CA THR A 78 -11.35 3.16 -2.85
C THR A 78 -9.84 2.99 -2.82
N ARG A 79 -9.30 2.25 -3.79
CA ARG A 79 -7.85 2.11 -3.99
C ARG A 79 -7.16 3.45 -4.21
N GLU A 80 -7.78 4.33 -5.00
CA GLU A 80 -7.29 5.71 -5.18
C GLU A 80 -7.23 6.48 -3.86
N GLN A 81 -8.29 6.45 -3.06
CA GLN A 81 -8.32 7.10 -1.75
C GLN A 81 -7.28 6.51 -0.79
N ALA A 82 -7.14 5.19 -0.76
CA ALA A 82 -6.13 4.52 0.05
C ALA A 82 -4.72 4.95 -0.33
N PHE A 83 -4.43 5.01 -1.64
CA PHE A 83 -3.15 5.49 -2.15
C PHE A 83 -2.88 6.93 -1.71
N ASP A 84 -3.86 7.84 -1.86
CA ASP A 84 -3.71 9.24 -1.46
C ASP A 84 -3.41 9.39 0.02
N ILE A 85 -4.16 8.69 0.88
CA ILE A 85 -3.96 8.72 2.32
C ILE A 85 -2.56 8.23 2.69
N LEU A 86 -2.11 7.13 2.08
CA LEU A 86 -0.80 6.54 2.36
C LEU A 86 0.36 7.41 1.84
N VAL A 87 0.21 8.03 0.67
CA VAL A 87 1.21 8.98 0.13
C VAL A 87 1.32 10.20 1.04
N GLU A 88 0.18 10.75 1.48
CA GLU A 88 0.16 11.90 2.38
C GLU A 88 0.77 11.56 3.75
N SER A 89 0.49 10.37 4.30
CA SER A 89 0.95 10.00 5.65
C SER A 89 2.47 9.94 5.79
N VAL A 90 3.19 9.57 4.73
CA VAL A 90 4.67 9.50 4.76
C VAL A 90 5.35 10.71 4.12
N SER A 91 4.59 11.66 3.56
CA SER A 91 5.14 12.84 2.87
C SER A 91 6.16 13.61 3.72
N GLY A 92 5.85 13.84 5.00
CA GLY A 92 6.75 14.53 5.94
C GLY A 92 8.09 13.81 6.21
N MET A 93 8.21 12.52 5.89
CA MET A 93 9.49 11.79 5.93
C MET A 93 10.40 12.15 4.74
N PHE A 94 9.85 12.70 3.66
CA PHE A 94 10.55 13.05 2.43
C PHE A 94 10.74 14.56 2.24
N GLU A 95 9.96 15.41 2.93
CA GLU A 95 10.05 16.88 2.84
C GLU A 95 11.37 17.49 3.37
N GLN A 96 12.30 16.68 3.91
CA GLN A 96 13.60 17.13 4.43
C GLN A 96 14.79 16.83 3.49
N ARG A 97 14.56 16.49 2.21
CA ARG A 97 15.63 16.22 1.23
C ARG A 97 15.86 17.33 0.23
#